data_AF-A0A350PI88-F1
#
_entry.id   AF-A0A350PI88-F1
#
_cell.length_a   1.000
_cell.length_b   1.000
_cell.length_c   1.000
_cell.angle_alpha   90.00
_cell.angle_beta   90.00
_cell.angle_gamma   90.00
#
_symmetry.space_group_name_H-M   'P 1'
#
loop_
_entity.id
_entity.type
_entity.pdbx_description
1 polymer ?
#
loop_
_entity_poly.entity_id
_entity_poly.type
_entity_poly.pdbx_seq_one_letter_code
_entity_poly.pdbx_strand_id
1 'polypeptide(L)' 'MSMTRQERIALHKKQERLQIRKGVPTILELTEGIPVVRDTSEGLVEYYRKGSILYKKVLDRA' A
#
# COMPACT_ATOMS: atom_id res chain seq x y z
N MET A 1 11.14 -19.52 31.38
CA MET A 1 10.93 -18.09 31.66
C MET A 1 9.59 -17.69 31.07
N SER A 2 8.65 -17.22 31.90
CA SER A 2 7.36 -16.72 31.44
C SER A 2 7.55 -15.33 30.83
N MET A 3 7.12 -15.14 29.57
CA MET A 3 7.18 -13.83 28.93
C MET A 3 6.38 -12.80 29.72
N THR A 4 6.96 -11.61 29.87
CA THR A 4 6.29 -10.47 30.52
C THR A 4 5.13 -9.98 29.65
N ARG A 5 4.17 -9.28 30.27
CA ARG A 5 3.01 -8.72 29.53
C ARG A 5 3.44 -7.81 28.38
N GLN A 6 4.54 -7.07 28.54
CA GLN A 6 5.07 -6.17 27.52
C GLN A 6 5.62 -6.93 26.31
N GLU A 7 6.35 -8.02 26.55
CA GLU A 7 6.88 -8.90 25.49
C GLU A 7 5.75 -9.55 24.67
N ARG A 8 4.64 -9.92 25.33
CA ARG A 8 3.45 -10.43 24.65
C ARG A 8 2.80 -9.40 23.73
N ILE A 9 2.72 -8.14 24.18
CA ILE A 9 2.13 -7.04 23.39
C ILE A 9 3.02 -6.69 22.18
N ALA A 10 4.35 -6.73 22.34
CA ALA A 10 5.29 -6.48 21.26
C ALA A 10 5.20 -7.52 20.12
N LEU A 11 4.80 -8.76 20.42
CA LEU A 11 4.57 -9.81 19.41
C LEU A 11 3.36 -9.52 18.52
N HIS A 12 2.40 -8.70 18.98
CA HIS A 12 1.26 -8.27 18.17
C HIS A 12 1.64 -7.14 17.19
N LYS A 13 2.71 -7.33 16.41
CA LYS A 13 3.03 -6.46 15.28
C LYS A 13 1.94 -6.64 14.24
N LYS A 14 1.14 -5.60 14.02
CA LYS A 14 0.06 -5.58 13.02
C LYS A 14 0.68 -5.93 11.67
N GLN A 15 0.31 -7.07 11.10
CA GLN A 15 0.76 -7.44 9.76
C GLN A 15 0.06 -6.50 8.78
N GLU A 16 0.75 -5.47 8.32
CA GLU A 16 0.27 -4.57 7.27
C GLU A 16 0.32 -5.30 5.92
N ARG A 17 -0.71 -6.10 5.65
CA ARG A 17 -0.89 -6.66 4.31
C ARG A 17 -1.24 -5.50 3.38
N LEU A 18 -0.38 -5.20 2.41
CA LEU A 18 -0.69 -4.29 1.33
C LEU A 18 -1.89 -4.86 0.56
N GLN A 19 -3.06 -4.27 0.79
CA GLN A 19 -4.29 -4.66 0.10
C GLN A 19 -4.23 -4.08 -1.32
N ILE A 20 -3.96 -4.94 -2.30
CA ILE A 20 -4.05 -4.57 -3.71
C ILE A 20 -5.54 -4.46 -4.06
N ARG A 21 -5.99 -3.24 -4.35
CA ARG A 21 -7.37 -2.97 -4.77
C ARG A 21 -7.44 -2.92 -6.29
N LYS A 22 -8.62 -3.18 -6.85
CA LYS A 22 -8.88 -3.12 -8.29
C LYS A 22 -9.20 -1.70 -8.75
N GLY A 23 -8.90 -1.40 -10.01
CA GLY A 23 -9.28 -0.16 -10.69
C GLY A 23 -8.32 1.00 -10.50
N VAL A 24 -8.46 2.01 -11.36
CA VAL A 24 -7.67 3.25 -11.31
C VAL A 24 -8.15 4.10 -10.13
N PRO A 25 -7.27 4.45 -9.18
CA PRO A 25 -7.66 5.26 -8.02
C PRO A 25 -7.87 6.71 -8.42
N THR A 26 -8.82 7.37 -7.74
CA THR A 26 -8.97 8.82 -7.83
C THR A 26 -7.97 9.54 -6.92
N ILE A 27 -7.65 10.81 -7.21
CA ILE A 27 -6.70 11.61 -6.42
C ILE A 27 -7.12 11.71 -4.94
N LEU A 28 -8.44 11.74 -4.67
CA LEU A 28 -9.00 11.83 -3.33
C LEU A 28 -8.84 10.54 -2.51
N GLU A 29 -8.71 9.38 -3.17
CA GLU A 29 -8.48 8.09 -2.52
C GLU A 29 -7.02 7.88 -2.09
N LEU A 30 -6.09 8.67 -2.65
CA LEU A 30 -4.66 8.53 -2.39
C LEU A 30 -4.20 9.55 -1.36
N THR A 31 -3.51 9.03 -0.35
CA THR A 31 -2.72 9.86 0.57
C THR A 31 -1.50 10.40 -0.15
N GLU A 32 -1.23 11.68 0.05
CA GLU A 32 -0.07 12.33 -0.56
C GLU A 32 1.24 11.68 -0.07
N GLY A 33 2.16 11.45 -1.00
CA GLY A 33 3.47 10.86 -0.70
C GLY A 33 3.48 9.35 -0.46
N ILE A 34 2.32 8.67 -0.49
CA ILE A 34 2.23 7.22 -0.28
C ILE A 34 1.94 6.50 -1.60
N PRO A 35 2.85 5.63 -2.09
CA PRO A 35 2.58 4.82 -3.27
C PRO A 35 1.54 3.75 -2.96
N VAL A 36 0.61 3.54 -3.88
CA VAL A 36 -0.44 2.52 -3.78
C VAL A 36 -0.43 1.65 -5.02
N VAL A 37 -0.32 0.34 -4.82
CA VAL A 37 -0.38 -0.65 -5.90
C VAL A 37 -1.83 -1.04 -6.16
N ARG A 38 -2.24 -1.00 -7.42
CA ARG A 38 -3.57 -1.39 -7.89
C ARG A 38 -3.46 -2.36 -9.06
N ASP A 39 -4.47 -3.22 -9.15
CA ASP A 39 -4.67 -4.13 -10.28
C ASP A 39 -5.63 -3.45 -11.28
N THR A 40 -5.13 -3.15 -12.47
CA THR A 40 -5.88 -2.47 -13.54
C THR A 40 -5.80 -3.27 -14.84
N SER A 41 -6.49 -2.82 -15.88
CA SER A 41 -6.42 -3.46 -17.22
C SER A 41 -5.03 -3.44 -17.84
N GLU A 42 -4.14 -2.56 -17.38
CA GLU A 42 -2.73 -2.49 -17.79
C GLU A 42 -1.83 -3.45 -16.98
N GLY A 43 -2.39 -4.18 -16.00
CA GLY A 43 -1.68 -5.06 -15.08
C GLY A 43 -1.49 -4.42 -13.70
N LEU A 44 -0.35 -4.71 -13.08
CA LEU A 44 0.02 -4.15 -11.76
C LEU A 44 0.59 -2.75 -11.95
N VAL A 45 -0.13 -1.75 -11.43
CA VAL A 45 0.26 -0.34 -11.55
C VAL A 45 0.42 0.29 -10.17
N GLU A 46 1.56 0.95 -9.97
CA GLU A 46 1.85 1.75 -8.79
C GLU A 46 1.42 3.20 -9.06
N TYR A 47 0.55 3.73 -8.20
CA TYR A 47 0.08 5.11 -8.26
C TYR A 47 0.71 5.96 -7.18
N TYR A 48 1.11 7.18 -7.52
CA TYR A 48 1.69 8.14 -6.61
C TYR A 48 1.03 9.50 -6.76
N ARG A 49 0.57 10.08 -5.65
CA ARG A 49 0.01 11.43 -5.62
C ARG A 49 1.08 12.43 -5.19
N LYS A 50 1.26 13.48 -6.00
CA LYS A 50 2.08 14.66 -5.67
C LYS A 50 1.27 15.92 -5.96
N GLY A 51 0.81 16.60 -4.92
CA GLY A 51 -0.14 17.71 -5.03
C GLY A 51 -1.47 17.28 -5.67
N SER A 52 -1.82 17.94 -6.77
CA SER A 52 -3.02 17.68 -7.59
C SER A 52 -2.76 16.74 -8.78
N ILE A 53 -1.56 16.17 -8.90
CA ILE A 53 -1.16 15.34 -10.03
C ILE A 53 -1.05 13.87 -9.60
N LEU A 54 -1.63 12.99 -10.42
CA LEU A 54 -1.54 11.54 -10.28
C LEU A 54 -0.44 11.01 -11.21
N TYR A 55 0.58 10.41 -10.63
CA TYR A 55 1.62 9.68 -11.35
C TYR A 55 1.31 8.19 -11.31
N LYS A 56 1.67 7.47 -12.38
CA LYS A 56 1.55 6.02 -12.45
C LYS A 56 2.84 5.39 -12.98
N LYS A 57 3.15 4.20 -12.50
CA LYS A 57 4.25 3.35 -12.97
C LYS A 57 3.71 1.94 -13.16
N VAL A 58 3.83 1.40 -14.38
CA VAL A 58 3.47 0.01 -14.66
C VAL A 58 4.61 -0.88 -14.17
N LEU A 59 4.29 -1.93 -13.43
CA LEU A 59 5.25 -2.89 -12.90
C LEU A 59 5.33 -4.10 -13.83
N ASP A 60 6.54 -4.37 -14.34
CA ASP A 60 6.82 -5.56 -15.13
C ASP A 60 7.12 -6.78 -14.25
N ARG A 61 6.93 -7.97 -14.83
CA ARG A 61 7.33 -9.23 -14.19
C ARG A 61 8.85 -9.39 -14.32
N ALA A 62 9.49 -9.82 -13.23
CA ALA A 62 10.92 -10.15 -13.19
C ALA A 62 11.20 -11.52 -13.84
#